data_AF-A0A1Q8R1H3-F1
#
_entry.id   AF-A0A1Q8R1H3-F1
#
_cell.length_a   1.000
_cell.length_b   1.000
_cell.length_c   1.000
_cell.angle_alpha   90.00
_cell.angle_beta   90.00
_cell.angle_gamma   90.00
#
_symmetry.space_group_name_H-M   'P 1'
#
loop_
_entity.id
_entity.type
_entity.pdbx_description
1 polymer ?
#
loop_
_entity_poly.entity_id
_entity_poly.type
_entity_poly.pdbx_seq_one_letter_code
_entity_poly.pdbx_strand_id
1 'polypeptide(L)'
;MPQINGMLTPQGLKIRLDGDFCQQLPFKNNKTVYDLLKDIESFVCAGKWFIFIVGILAFYIEIPNNTLFALSFIITIIASLSFWIYPLFMIVRGVSSITQPRIFVTITGWFVDKIVLIVIAFLTVGWQGLLYYAGGYTVATFLGYVLNLYLMKSNYTQFGIPLQSDEKAFIYLCLRYLERVSFLDWIRAYYDYLNPEQENLNI
;
A
#
# COMPACT_ATOMS: atom_id res chain seq x y z
N MET A 1 -6.59 14.57 -24.76
CA MET A 1 -6.28 13.68 -23.63
C MET A 1 -7.07 12.39 -23.78
N PRO A 2 -6.43 11.21 -23.79
CA PRO A 2 -7.14 9.93 -23.76
C PRO A 2 -8.01 9.85 -22.50
N GLN A 3 -9.16 9.15 -22.59
CA GLN A 3 -9.95 8.84 -21.40
C GLN A 3 -9.14 7.89 -20.52
N ILE A 4 -8.76 8.33 -19.32
CA ILE A 4 -8.00 7.50 -18.38
C ILE A 4 -8.92 6.38 -17.87
N ASN A 5 -8.70 5.17 -18.38
CA ASN A 5 -9.40 3.98 -17.92
C ASN A 5 -8.65 3.40 -16.73
N GLY A 6 -8.99 3.86 -15.53
CA GLY A 6 -8.42 3.32 -14.29
C GLY A 6 -8.64 1.81 -14.16
N MET A 7 -7.71 1.12 -13.52
CA MET A 7 -7.77 -0.32 -13.30
C MET A 7 -8.34 -0.64 -11.92
N LEU A 8 -9.08 -1.73 -11.82
CA LEU A 8 -9.50 -2.31 -10.54
C LEU A 8 -8.67 -3.55 -10.26
N THR A 9 -8.18 -3.65 -9.03
CA THR A 9 -7.63 -4.91 -8.54
C THR A 9 -8.77 -5.94 -8.31
N PRO A 10 -8.48 -7.24 -8.20
CA PRO A 10 -9.48 -8.30 -8.05
C PRO A 10 -10.54 -8.09 -6.94
N GLN A 11 -10.21 -7.34 -5.90
CA GLN A 11 -11.03 -7.04 -4.73
C GLN A 11 -11.46 -5.56 -4.65
N GLY A 12 -11.23 -4.79 -5.72
CA GLY A 12 -11.82 -3.46 -5.89
C GLY A 12 -10.97 -2.29 -5.39
N LEU A 13 -9.66 -2.46 -5.14
CA LEU A 13 -8.75 -1.31 -5.00
C LEU A 13 -8.63 -0.62 -6.37
N LYS A 14 -8.88 0.68 -6.39
CA LYS A 14 -8.87 1.47 -7.63
C LYS A 14 -7.50 2.10 -7.86
N ILE A 15 -6.84 1.71 -8.95
CA ILE A 15 -5.60 2.30 -9.44
C ILE A 15 -5.96 3.27 -10.57
N ARG A 16 -5.69 4.58 -10.43
CA ARG A 16 -6.11 5.60 -11.42
C ARG A 16 -5.08 5.80 -12.55
N LEU A 17 -4.21 4.82 -12.75
CA LEU A 17 -3.31 4.75 -13.90
C LEU A 17 -4.05 4.15 -15.10
N ASP A 18 -3.77 4.64 -16.30
CA ASP A 18 -4.41 4.16 -17.52
C ASP A 18 -4.09 2.68 -17.78
N GLY A 19 -5.13 1.87 -17.91
CA GLY A 19 -5.02 0.43 -18.10
C GLY A 19 -4.39 0.04 -19.44
N ASP A 20 -4.67 0.79 -20.50
CA ASP A 20 -4.17 0.48 -21.84
C ASP A 20 -2.66 0.70 -21.92
N PHE A 21 -2.17 1.81 -21.34
CA PHE A 21 -0.73 2.02 -21.16
C PHE A 21 -0.08 0.88 -20.37
N CYS A 22 -0.66 0.52 -19.21
CA CYS A 22 -0.06 -0.49 -18.33
C CYS A 22 0.00 -1.87 -18.99
N GLN A 23 -0.97 -2.23 -19.84
CA GLN A 23 -1.00 -3.51 -20.55
C GLN A 23 0.04 -3.61 -21.67
N GLN A 24 0.45 -2.48 -22.25
CA GLN A 24 1.48 -2.44 -23.30
C GLN A 24 2.91 -2.57 -22.75
N LEU A 25 3.09 -2.49 -21.42
CA LEU A 25 4.40 -2.57 -20.80
C LEU A 25 5.03 -3.97 -20.93
N PRO A 26 6.29 -4.08 -21.40
CA PRO A 26 6.95 -5.37 -21.65
C PRO A 26 7.50 -5.98 -20.35
N PHE A 27 6.63 -6.64 -19.58
CA PHE A 27 7.03 -7.28 -18.33
C PHE A 27 7.79 -8.60 -18.53
N LYS A 28 8.83 -8.81 -17.72
CA LYS A 28 9.58 -10.07 -17.64
C LYS A 28 8.82 -11.18 -16.94
N ASN A 29 9.28 -12.41 -17.13
CA ASN A 29 8.79 -13.61 -16.43
C ASN A 29 7.30 -13.90 -16.66
N ASN A 30 6.77 -13.54 -17.83
CA ASN A 30 5.36 -13.70 -18.20
C ASN A 30 4.39 -13.07 -17.18
N LYS A 31 4.83 -12.05 -16.44
CA LYS A 31 3.98 -11.32 -15.52
C LYS A 31 2.99 -10.45 -16.29
N THR A 32 1.75 -10.48 -15.89
CA THR A 32 0.69 -9.64 -16.44
C THR A 32 0.40 -8.47 -15.51
N VAL A 33 -0.25 -7.42 -16.02
CA VAL A 33 -0.80 -6.32 -15.19
C VAL A 33 -1.69 -6.88 -14.07
N TYR A 34 -2.49 -7.89 -14.38
CA TYR A 34 -3.34 -8.58 -13.41
C TYR A 34 -2.56 -9.20 -12.26
N ASP A 35 -1.40 -9.82 -12.54
CA ASP A 35 -0.53 -10.36 -11.49
C ASP A 35 0.03 -9.25 -10.59
N LEU A 36 0.38 -8.10 -11.17
CA LEU A 36 0.87 -6.95 -10.41
C LEU A 36 -0.22 -6.35 -9.52
N LEU A 37 -1.44 -6.20 -10.05
CA LEU A 37 -2.60 -5.73 -9.28
C LEU A 37 -2.89 -6.64 -8.08
N LYS A 38 -2.80 -7.96 -8.28
CA LYS A 38 -2.95 -8.95 -7.21
C LYS A 38 -1.84 -8.87 -6.15
N ASP A 39 -0.61 -8.62 -6.59
CA ASP A 39 0.53 -8.44 -5.69
C ASP A 39 0.34 -7.18 -4.82
N ILE A 40 -0.21 -6.09 -5.38
CA ILE A 40 -0.52 -4.86 -4.62
C ILE A 40 -1.53 -5.08 -3.52
N GLU A 41 -2.65 -5.74 -3.82
CA GLU A 41 -3.65 -6.07 -2.80
C GLU A 41 -3.04 -6.84 -1.65
N SER A 42 -2.17 -7.80 -1.99
CA SER A 42 -1.44 -8.60 -1.02
C SER A 42 -0.55 -7.72 -0.13
N PHE A 43 0.13 -6.71 -0.68
CA PHE A 43 0.94 -5.76 0.11
C PHE A 43 0.10 -4.85 0.99
N VAL A 44 -1.00 -4.30 0.47
CA VAL A 44 -1.92 -3.45 1.24
C VAL A 44 -2.51 -4.23 2.42
N CYS A 45 -2.83 -5.51 2.23
CA CYS A 45 -3.31 -6.38 3.29
C CYS A 45 -2.19 -6.79 4.25
N ALA A 46 -0.95 -6.99 3.78
CA ALA A 46 0.18 -7.36 4.61
C ALA A 46 0.45 -6.32 5.72
N GLY A 47 0.33 -5.01 5.42
CA GLY A 47 0.46 -3.96 6.43
C GLY A 47 -0.53 -4.12 7.59
N LYS A 48 -1.79 -4.42 7.29
CA LYS A 48 -2.83 -4.70 8.30
C LYS A 48 -2.53 -5.98 9.08
N TRP A 49 -2.02 -6.98 8.39
CA TRP A 49 -1.64 -8.26 8.98
C TRP A 49 -0.51 -8.14 10.02
N PHE A 50 0.53 -7.33 9.75
CA PHE A 50 1.58 -7.07 10.73
C PHE A 50 1.03 -6.41 11.99
N ILE A 51 0.17 -5.40 11.83
CA ILE A 51 -0.48 -4.70 12.94
C ILE A 51 -1.29 -5.69 13.78
N PHE A 52 -2.02 -6.60 13.14
CA PHE A 52 -2.78 -7.66 13.79
C PHE A 52 -1.91 -8.61 14.61
N ILE A 53 -0.86 -9.19 14.02
CA ILE A 53 0.04 -10.12 14.73
C ILE A 53 0.72 -9.43 15.90
N VAL A 54 1.26 -8.22 15.69
CA VAL A 54 1.92 -7.48 16.76
C VAL A 54 0.93 -7.12 17.86
N GLY A 55 -0.33 -6.81 17.51
CA GLY A 55 -1.40 -6.61 18.48
C GLY A 55 -1.65 -7.83 19.36
N ILE A 56 -1.79 -9.03 18.77
CA ILE A 56 -1.94 -10.28 19.53
C ILE A 56 -0.77 -10.51 20.47
N LEU A 57 0.46 -10.39 19.96
CA LEU A 57 1.66 -10.59 20.78
C LEU A 57 1.74 -9.58 21.92
N ALA A 58 1.43 -8.31 21.66
CA ALA A 58 1.46 -7.25 22.66
C ALA A 58 0.40 -7.43 23.75
N PHE A 59 -0.79 -7.93 23.38
CA PHE A 59 -1.83 -8.29 24.35
C PHE A 59 -1.47 -9.52 25.16
N TYR A 60 -0.83 -10.53 24.56
CA TYR A 60 -0.41 -11.74 25.24
C TYR A 60 0.70 -11.50 26.26
N ILE A 61 1.60 -10.56 26.00
CA ILE A 61 2.70 -10.16 26.90
C ILE A 61 2.25 -9.08 27.90
N GLU A 62 0.98 -8.70 27.87
CA GLU A 62 0.38 -7.71 28.79
C GLU A 62 1.13 -6.37 28.82
N ILE A 63 1.48 -5.86 27.63
CA ILE A 63 2.22 -4.61 27.49
C ILE A 63 1.40 -3.44 28.09
N PRO A 64 2.04 -2.49 28.80
CA PRO A 64 1.36 -1.33 29.36
C PRO A 64 0.58 -0.51 28.32
N ASN A 65 -0.57 0.03 28.72
CA ASN A 65 -1.51 0.75 27.85
C ASN A 65 -0.85 1.85 26.98
N ASN A 66 0.02 2.68 27.57
CA ASN A 66 0.71 3.74 26.83
C ASN A 66 1.64 3.18 25.74
N THR A 67 2.28 2.03 26.01
CA THR A 67 3.16 1.36 25.07
C THR A 67 2.36 0.67 23.96
N LEU A 68 1.17 0.13 24.25
CA LEU A 68 0.26 -0.38 23.22
C LEU A 68 -0.17 0.71 22.24
N PHE A 69 -0.47 1.90 22.74
CA PHE A 69 -0.75 3.06 21.90
C PHE A 69 0.46 3.43 21.03
N ALA A 70 1.64 3.58 21.64
CA ALA A 70 2.85 3.95 20.90
C ALA A 70 3.22 2.91 19.82
N LEU A 71 3.14 1.62 20.14
CA LEU A 71 3.43 0.54 19.20
C LEU A 71 2.46 0.52 18.02
N SER A 72 1.15 0.53 18.30
CA SER A 72 0.12 0.55 17.25
C SER A 72 0.25 1.80 16.38
N PHE A 73 0.55 2.95 16.97
CA PHE A 73 0.79 4.19 16.26
C PHE A 73 2.01 4.10 15.32
N ILE A 74 3.19 3.76 15.85
CA ILE A 74 4.45 3.74 15.11
C ILE A 74 4.40 2.75 13.95
N ILE A 75 3.91 1.53 14.20
CA ILE A 75 3.83 0.49 13.17
C ILE A 75 2.89 0.92 12.04
N THR A 76 1.75 1.52 12.38
CA THR A 76 0.78 2.00 11.39
C THR A 76 1.35 3.13 10.53
N ILE A 77 2.11 4.05 11.13
CA ILE A 77 2.79 5.12 10.39
C ILE A 77 3.87 4.55 9.46
N ILE A 78 4.71 3.64 9.94
CA ILE A 78 5.76 3.00 9.13
C ILE A 78 5.13 2.26 7.95
N ALA A 79 4.07 1.48 8.20
CA ALA A 79 3.33 0.77 7.16
C ALA A 79 2.78 1.74 6.10
N SER A 80 2.18 2.86 6.53
CA SER A 80 1.63 3.88 5.64
C SER A 80 2.71 4.57 4.78
N LEU A 81 3.89 4.83 5.37
CA LEU A 81 5.02 5.46 4.67
C LEU A 81 5.79 4.49 3.78
N SER A 82 5.71 3.18 4.03
CA SER A 82 6.49 2.17 3.31
C SER A 82 6.25 2.20 1.79
N PHE A 83 5.03 2.51 1.36
CA PHE A 83 4.67 2.64 -0.06
C PHE A 83 5.32 3.85 -0.75
N TRP A 84 5.78 4.83 0.02
CA TRP A 84 6.38 6.06 -0.51
C TRP A 84 7.90 5.97 -0.69
N ILE A 85 8.55 5.04 0.01
CA ILE A 85 9.99 4.89 0.08
C ILE A 85 10.36 3.50 -0.48
N TYR A 86 10.93 3.47 -1.69
CA TYR A 86 11.22 2.22 -2.41
C TYR A 86 11.97 1.15 -1.58
N PRO A 87 13.04 1.48 -0.82
CA PRO A 87 13.68 0.50 0.05
C PRO A 87 12.74 -0.10 1.10
N LEU A 88 11.88 0.71 1.73
CA LEU A 88 10.91 0.22 2.72
C LEU A 88 9.86 -0.68 2.06
N PHE A 89 9.36 -0.27 0.89
CA PHE A 89 8.45 -1.09 0.10
C PHE A 89 9.04 -2.47 -0.21
N MET A 90 10.32 -2.54 -0.59
CA MET A 90 11.00 -3.79 -0.90
C MET A 90 11.18 -4.70 0.32
N ILE A 91 11.43 -4.12 1.50
CA ILE A 91 11.47 -4.87 2.76
C ILE A 91 10.09 -5.45 3.09
N VAL A 92 9.04 -4.61 3.10
CA VAL A 92 7.65 -5.05 3.36
C VAL A 92 7.25 -6.16 2.39
N ARG A 93 7.63 -6.02 1.12
CA ARG A 93 7.41 -7.05 0.12
C ARG A 93 8.10 -8.37 0.46
N GLY A 94 9.39 -8.33 0.80
CA GLY A 94 10.15 -9.52 1.17
C GLY A 94 9.46 -10.31 2.28
N VAL A 95 9.01 -9.63 3.33
CA VAL A 95 8.31 -10.30 4.43
C VAL A 95 6.94 -10.83 4.00
N SER A 96 6.18 -10.07 3.20
CA SER A 96 4.88 -10.54 2.69
C SER A 96 4.95 -11.69 1.68
N SER A 97 6.11 -11.93 1.05
CA SER A 97 6.28 -13.08 0.14
C SER A 97 6.44 -14.41 0.90
N ILE A 98 6.82 -14.35 2.18
CA ILE A 98 6.97 -15.51 3.06
C ILE A 98 5.60 -15.91 3.63
N THR A 99 4.65 -14.98 3.69
CA THR A 99 3.41 -15.13 4.43
C THR A 99 2.29 -15.21 3.42
N GLN A 100 1.45 -16.25 3.43
CA GLN A 100 0.43 -16.44 2.39
C GLN A 100 -0.61 -15.31 2.44
N PRO A 101 -0.52 -14.25 1.61
CA PRO A 101 -1.30 -13.04 1.83
C PRO A 101 -2.78 -13.32 1.55
N ARG A 102 -3.07 -14.27 0.65
CA ARG A 102 -4.41 -14.63 0.19
C ARG A 102 -5.35 -15.11 1.32
N ILE A 103 -4.81 -15.87 2.28
CA ILE A 103 -5.59 -16.31 3.43
C ILE A 103 -5.97 -15.10 4.28
N PHE A 104 -5.02 -14.20 4.52
CA PHE A 104 -5.24 -13.01 5.34
C PHE A 104 -6.11 -11.95 4.68
N VAL A 105 -6.01 -11.80 3.37
CA VAL A 105 -6.90 -10.96 2.59
C VAL A 105 -8.35 -11.42 2.79
N THR A 106 -8.58 -12.74 2.76
CA THR A 106 -9.90 -13.32 3.06
C THR A 106 -10.30 -13.04 4.51
N ILE A 107 -9.48 -13.41 5.50
CA ILE A 107 -9.75 -13.20 6.93
C ILE A 107 -10.09 -11.73 7.24
N THR A 108 -9.32 -10.80 6.68
CA THR A 108 -9.52 -9.35 6.86
C THR A 108 -10.79 -8.86 6.18
N GLY A 109 -11.13 -9.39 5.00
CA GLY A 109 -12.39 -9.06 4.31
C GLY A 109 -13.63 -9.45 5.09
N TRP A 110 -13.56 -10.54 5.86
CA TRP A 110 -14.64 -10.99 6.76
C TRP A 110 -14.56 -10.40 8.17
N PHE A 111 -13.66 -9.44 8.43
CA PHE A 111 -13.44 -8.81 9.74
C PHE A 111 -13.07 -9.78 10.88
N VAL A 112 -12.65 -11.01 10.55
CA VAL A 112 -12.34 -12.06 11.53
C VAL A 112 -11.13 -11.66 12.37
N ASP A 113 -10.14 -11.03 11.76
CA ASP A 113 -8.96 -10.46 12.43
C ASP A 113 -9.34 -9.49 13.54
N LYS A 114 -10.32 -8.60 13.32
CA LYS A 114 -10.75 -7.63 14.32
C LYS A 114 -11.47 -8.30 15.48
N ILE A 115 -12.34 -9.27 15.19
CA ILE A 115 -13.06 -10.02 16.24
C ILE A 115 -12.06 -10.75 17.14
N VAL A 116 -11.07 -11.43 16.54
CA VAL A 116 -10.03 -12.15 17.28
C VAL A 116 -9.21 -11.18 18.14
N LEU A 117 -8.80 -10.02 17.62
CA LEU A 117 -8.11 -9.00 18.41
C LEU A 117 -8.92 -8.53 19.61
N ILE A 118 -10.21 -8.26 19.41
CA ILE A 118 -11.11 -7.82 20.48
C ILE A 118 -11.20 -8.89 21.56
N VAL A 119 -11.48 -10.15 21.19
CA VAL A 119 -11.62 -11.25 22.13
C VAL A 119 -10.34 -11.44 22.94
N ILE A 120 -9.17 -11.48 22.28
CA ILE A 120 -7.89 -11.66 22.96
C ILE A 120 -7.59 -10.48 23.88
N ALA A 121 -7.81 -9.24 23.43
CA ALA A 121 -7.56 -8.05 24.25
C ALA A 121 -8.41 -8.06 25.53
N PHE A 122 -9.69 -8.39 25.42
CA PHE A 122 -10.58 -8.48 26.58
C PHE A 122 -10.15 -9.56 27.57
N LEU A 123 -9.62 -10.69 27.09
CA LEU A 123 -9.17 -11.80 27.93
C LEU A 123 -7.83 -11.54 28.63
N THR A 124 -6.94 -10.73 28.06
CA THR A 124 -5.60 -10.52 28.62
C THR A 124 -5.45 -9.17 29.34
N VAL A 125 -5.49 -8.06 28.60
CA VAL A 125 -5.27 -6.69 29.11
C VAL A 125 -6.55 -5.92 29.45
N GLY A 126 -7.70 -6.49 29.13
CA GLY A 126 -9.01 -5.89 29.33
C GLY A 126 -9.37 -4.79 28.33
N TRP A 127 -10.52 -4.15 28.57
CA TRP A 127 -11.10 -3.15 27.65
C TRP A 127 -10.23 -1.90 27.48
N GLN A 128 -9.46 -1.52 28.50
CA GLN A 128 -8.59 -0.36 28.44
C GLN A 128 -7.46 -0.56 27.43
N GLY A 129 -6.75 -1.70 27.49
CA GLY A 129 -5.68 -2.02 26.54
C GLY A 129 -6.17 -2.02 25.09
N LEU A 130 -7.37 -2.57 24.86
CA LEU A 130 -8.03 -2.53 23.54
C LEU A 130 -8.25 -1.09 23.05
N LEU A 131 -8.74 -0.19 23.91
CA LEU A 131 -8.98 1.21 23.54
C LEU A 131 -7.69 1.97 23.22
N TYR A 132 -6.61 1.75 23.97
CA TYR A 132 -5.33 2.38 23.69
C TYR A 132 -4.73 1.89 22.37
N TYR A 133 -4.82 0.58 22.09
CA TYR A 133 -4.40 0.02 20.81
C TYR A 133 -5.24 0.55 19.64
N ALA A 134 -6.57 0.55 19.77
CA ALA A 134 -7.48 1.07 18.75
C ALA A 134 -7.28 2.59 18.55
N GLY A 135 -7.03 3.33 19.61
CA GLY A 135 -6.73 4.76 19.58
C GLY A 135 -5.44 5.05 18.81
N GLY A 136 -4.35 4.35 19.11
CA GLY A 136 -3.07 4.52 18.42
C GLY A 136 -3.17 4.19 16.93
N TYR A 137 -3.83 3.07 16.59
CA TYR A 137 -4.13 2.70 15.21
C TYR A 137 -4.96 3.76 14.48
N THR A 138 -6.02 4.28 15.09
CA THR A 138 -6.94 5.24 14.46
C THR A 138 -6.24 6.58 14.20
N VAL A 139 -5.52 7.10 15.20
CA VAL A 139 -4.78 8.36 15.07
C VAL A 139 -3.68 8.24 14.02
N ALA A 140 -2.94 7.13 14.01
CA ALA A 140 -1.92 6.89 12.99
C ALA A 140 -2.50 6.72 11.59
N THR A 141 -3.65 6.07 11.44
CA THR A 141 -4.32 5.91 10.15
C THR A 141 -4.74 7.28 9.60
N PHE A 142 -5.30 8.14 10.46
CA PHE A 142 -5.67 9.50 10.08
C PHE A 142 -4.45 10.33 9.66
N LEU A 143 -3.36 10.29 10.44
CA LEU A 143 -2.12 10.98 10.11
C LEU A 143 -1.49 10.43 8.83
N GLY A 144 -1.50 9.11 8.64
CA GLY A 144 -1.04 8.44 7.42
C GLY A 144 -1.82 8.89 6.18
N TYR A 145 -3.14 9.07 6.30
CA TYR A 145 -3.96 9.63 5.23
C TYR A 145 -3.57 11.09 4.90
N VAL A 146 -3.40 11.93 5.91
CA VAL A 146 -2.94 13.33 5.72
C VAL A 146 -1.57 13.38 5.04
N LEU A 147 -0.63 12.53 5.47
CA LEU A 147 0.69 12.41 4.86
C LEU A 147 0.60 11.95 3.40
N ASN A 148 -0.30 11.01 3.09
CA ASN A 148 -0.55 10.55 1.72
C ASN A 148 -0.99 11.70 0.82
N LEU A 149 -1.95 12.52 1.28
CA LEU A 149 -2.40 13.70 0.54
C LEU A 149 -1.28 14.72 0.34
N TYR A 150 -0.48 14.96 1.38
CA TYR A 150 0.66 15.87 1.30
C TYR A 150 1.70 15.39 0.27
N LEU A 151 2.05 14.11 0.30
CA LEU A 151 3.01 13.51 -0.62
C LEU A 151 2.46 13.41 -2.05
N MET A 152 1.16 13.14 -2.22
CA MET A 152 0.47 13.19 -3.52
C MET A 152 0.57 14.59 -4.12
N LYS A 153 0.31 15.64 -3.32
CA LYS A 153 0.47 17.03 -3.75
C LYS A 153 1.92 17.35 -4.15
N SER A 154 2.88 16.89 -3.36
CA SER A 154 4.31 17.06 -3.67
C SER A 154 4.69 16.40 -5.00
N ASN A 155 4.29 15.14 -5.22
CA ASN A 155 4.49 14.44 -6.49
C ASN A 155 3.84 15.16 -7.67
N TYR A 156 2.61 15.68 -7.48
CA TYR A 156 1.93 16.44 -8.52
C TYR A 156 2.73 17.69 -8.92
N THR A 157 3.29 18.41 -7.95
CA THR A 157 4.13 19.59 -8.25
C THR A 157 5.45 19.24 -8.96
N GLN A 158 5.97 18.02 -8.76
CA GLN A 158 7.23 17.59 -9.37
C GLN A 158 7.05 16.98 -10.77
N PHE A 159 5.97 16.22 -10.98
CA PHE A 159 5.79 15.37 -12.16
C PHE A 159 4.51 15.64 -12.94
N GLY A 160 3.63 16.53 -12.45
CA GLY A 160 2.34 16.82 -13.08
C GLY A 160 1.29 15.71 -12.92
N ILE A 161 1.60 14.61 -12.21
CA ILE A 161 0.71 13.45 -12.03
C ILE A 161 0.45 13.20 -10.53
N PRO A 162 -0.80 13.27 -10.06
CA PRO A 162 -1.14 13.13 -8.64
C PRO A 162 -1.23 11.65 -8.24
N LEU A 163 -0.10 11.06 -7.85
CA LEU A 163 -0.01 9.65 -7.45
C LEU A 163 -0.32 9.43 -5.97
N GLN A 164 -1.20 8.48 -5.66
CA GLN A 164 -1.43 7.92 -4.33
C GLN A 164 -0.40 6.83 -4.00
N SER A 165 -0.37 6.42 -2.73
CA SER A 165 0.58 5.41 -2.22
C SER A 165 0.52 4.07 -2.94
N ASP A 166 -0.68 3.58 -3.23
CA ASP A 166 -0.96 2.32 -3.93
C ASP A 166 -0.57 2.40 -5.41
N GLU A 167 -0.81 3.53 -6.06
CA GLU A 167 -0.36 3.79 -7.43
C GLU A 167 1.18 3.85 -7.50
N LYS A 168 1.82 4.47 -6.51
CA LYS A 168 3.28 4.50 -6.41
C LYS A 168 3.86 3.10 -6.17
N ALA A 169 3.19 2.30 -5.34
CA ALA A 169 3.53 0.89 -5.14
C ALA A 169 3.36 0.07 -6.43
N PHE A 170 2.31 0.33 -7.22
CA PHE A 170 2.12 -0.28 -8.54
C PHE A 170 3.30 0.01 -9.47
N ILE A 171 3.71 1.27 -9.54
CA ILE A 171 4.85 1.67 -10.37
C ILE A 171 6.12 0.96 -9.90
N TYR A 172 6.40 0.91 -8.59
CA TYR A 172 7.55 0.19 -8.05
C TYR A 172 7.55 -1.31 -8.39
N LEU A 173 6.38 -1.95 -8.45
CA LEU A 173 6.30 -3.33 -8.93
C LEU A 173 6.57 -3.41 -10.43
N CYS A 174 6.00 -2.50 -11.23
CA CYS A 174 6.30 -2.43 -12.66
C CYS A 174 7.80 -2.32 -12.92
N LEU A 175 8.50 -1.38 -12.26
CA LEU A 175 9.94 -1.16 -12.43
C LEU A 175 10.78 -2.41 -12.15
N ARG A 176 10.36 -3.26 -11.22
CA ARG A 176 11.08 -4.52 -10.93
C ARG A 176 10.98 -5.53 -12.07
N TYR A 177 9.83 -5.56 -12.74
CA TYR A 177 9.57 -6.51 -13.83
C TYR A 177 9.87 -5.93 -15.22
N LEU A 178 10.12 -4.62 -15.31
CA LEU A 178 10.59 -3.93 -16.50
C LEU A 178 12.12 -4.00 -16.61
N GLU A 179 12.62 -3.91 -17.83
CA GLU A 179 14.04 -3.99 -18.13
C GLU A 179 14.71 -2.61 -17.98
N ARG A 180 15.46 -2.40 -16.88
CA ARG A 180 16.27 -1.18 -16.63
C ARG A 180 15.52 0.15 -16.81
N VAL A 181 14.31 0.26 -16.26
CA VAL A 181 13.53 1.50 -16.25
C VAL A 181 13.65 2.17 -14.88
N SER A 182 13.96 3.47 -14.84
CA SER A 182 13.90 4.24 -13.59
C SER A 182 12.48 4.76 -13.33
N PHE A 183 12.19 5.15 -12.09
CA PHE A 183 10.89 5.75 -11.77
C PHE A 183 10.60 6.99 -12.64
N LEU A 184 11.61 7.82 -12.90
CA LEU A 184 11.46 9.01 -13.73
C LEU A 184 11.16 8.67 -15.19
N ASP A 185 11.83 7.65 -15.74
CA ASP A 185 11.60 7.22 -17.12
C ASP A 185 10.20 6.66 -17.30
N TRP A 186 9.71 5.89 -16.32
CA TRP A 186 8.33 5.39 -16.33
C TRP A 186 7.32 6.53 -16.30
N ILE A 187 7.54 7.52 -15.43
CA ILE A 187 6.66 8.69 -15.31
C ILE A 187 6.64 9.52 -16.59
N ARG A 188 7.80 9.71 -17.25
CA ARG A 188 7.88 10.39 -18.55
C ARG A 188 7.12 9.63 -19.62
N ALA A 189 7.38 8.33 -19.78
CA ALA A 189 6.66 7.50 -20.75
C ALA A 189 5.13 7.55 -20.54
N TYR A 190 4.69 7.54 -19.28
CA TYR A 190 3.27 7.69 -18.96
C TYR A 190 2.73 9.08 -19.28
N TYR A 191 3.49 10.14 -19.01
CA TYR A 191 3.12 11.51 -19.33
C TYR A 191 3.01 11.75 -20.84
N ASP A 192 3.97 11.22 -21.62
CA ASP A 192 4.00 11.31 -23.08
C ASP A 192 2.81 10.54 -23.69
N TYR A 193 2.48 9.37 -23.15
CA TYR A 193 1.28 8.62 -23.52
C TYR A 193 -0.02 9.42 -23.29
N LEU A 194 -0.11 10.17 -22.19
CA LEU A 194 -1.28 11.02 -21.90
C LEU A 194 -1.34 12.26 -22.81
N ASN A 195 -0.21 12.73 -23.33
CA ASN A 195 -0.07 13.96 -24.12
C ASN A 195 0.71 13.75 -25.43
N PRO A 196 0.23 12.89 -26.36
CA PRO A 196 0.96 12.54 -27.58
C PRO A 196 1.19 13.74 -28.53
N GLU A 197 0.43 14.82 -28.37
CA GLU A 197 0.54 16.03 -29.18
C GLU A 197 1.79 16.88 -28.85
N GLN A 198 2.43 16.69 -27.70
CA GLN A 198 3.66 17.43 -27.33
C GLN A 198 4.92 16.87 -28.01
N GLU A 199 4.88 15.65 -28.54
CA GLU A 199 6.00 15.04 -29.27
C GLU A 199 6.19 15.68 -30.67
N ASN A 200 5.10 16.21 -31.25
CA ASN A 200 5.10 16.85 -32.58
C ASN A 200 5.45 18.36 -32.56
N LEU A 201 5.68 18.95 -31.39
CA LEU A 201 6.02 20.39 -31.25
C LEU A 201 7.52 20.64 -31.09
N ASN A 202 8.34 19.59 -31.07
CA ASN A 202 9.81 19.66 -30.96
C ASN A 202 10.54 19.25 -32.27
N ILE A 203 9.89 19.43 -33.43
CA ILE A 203 10.54 19.34 -34.76
C ILE A 203 10.70 20.74 -35.34
#